data_AF-A0A7X7UBF5-F1
#
_entry.id   AF-A0A7X7UBF5-F1
#
_cell.length_a   1.000
_cell.length_b   1.000
_cell.length_c   1.000
_cell.angle_alpha   90.00
_cell.angle_beta   90.00
_cell.angle_gamma   90.00
#
_symmetry.space_group_name_H-M   'P 1'
#
loop_
_entity.id
_entity.type
_entity.pdbx_description
1 polymer ?
#
loop_
_entity_poly.entity_id
_entity_poly.type
_entity_poly.pdbx_seq_one_letter_code
_entity_poly.pdbx_strand_id
1 'polypeptide(L)'
;MTETATTGRPPSRPVSFAGRLAGPALVAALWLVQGSILWGNFYLDDYFYLHLARAGAGPFALFAKDLWFGIYFRPGFFPLFWLIHAFFEWNAAAYLAVNLALVTGTVLAFFALVRRWFDSTGVAFWAALLFAISPTTAVGAHFVWNMTEVLGLFLAMLSLLLFWHWLENKRPGWFAAALATALWAMLCKENLAILPAVAWLAARTFQRRRDPAGRAGRMAWRSTWPLWAVLAVYLVWRTVMLKGFGGYLPLGDKLIEPRVFGPLARLLAPNFPLVPWLPALCLLALIVLLGAAREKHPWRIFGLGVLVAALAAAPMAINLRNPVMALFLPLRFFYAVMPGLAIALGAAAAVSGRKKVAAVVLLAALCGGLAANAGKLAWDFSAWQNRRVAALRLLGWVVRSQYGDAPDGTLFYYCRPPNDHALDAGIKYYFPEYRDRYLFLYCADRTEVVATPETLEATGVPTYFDRMLRRNPIEYREWQYGVAGADEKKVARDQERGENVVLIQSPFPDDDPLNRQFFLQGRQLPFAARR
;
A
#
# COMPACT_ATOMS: atom_id res chain seq x y z
N MET A 1 11.30 -35.87 49.11
CA MET A 1 10.08 -35.16 48.70
C MET A 1 10.47 -33.76 48.26
N THR A 2 10.81 -33.60 46.98
CA THR A 2 10.99 -32.28 46.38
C THR A 2 9.61 -31.73 46.08
N GLU A 3 9.12 -30.79 46.90
CA GLU A 3 8.00 -29.94 46.53
C GLU A 3 8.32 -29.33 45.16
N THR A 4 7.66 -29.84 44.13
CA THR A 4 7.57 -29.15 42.85
C THR A 4 6.87 -27.84 43.16
N ALA A 5 7.67 -26.78 43.36
CA ALA A 5 7.20 -25.42 43.44
C ALA A 5 6.32 -25.19 42.20
N THR A 6 5.02 -25.33 42.39
CA THR A 6 4.03 -25.01 41.38
C THR A 6 4.29 -23.55 41.10
N THR A 7 4.84 -23.26 39.92
CA THR A 7 5.13 -21.91 39.48
C THR A 7 3.78 -21.22 39.35
N GLY A 8 3.30 -20.68 40.47
CA GLY A 8 2.00 -20.07 40.62
C GLY A 8 1.99 -18.87 39.70
N ARG A 9 1.43 -19.06 38.50
CA ARG A 9 1.13 -17.96 37.61
C ARG A 9 0.23 -17.04 38.44
N PRO A 10 0.62 -15.77 38.67
CA PRO A 10 -0.26 -14.86 39.37
C PRO A 10 -1.61 -14.88 38.65
N PRO A 11 -2.74 -15.00 39.39
CA PRO A 11 -4.05 -15.08 38.78
C PRO A 11 -4.22 -13.92 37.82
N SER A 12 -4.64 -14.22 36.58
CA SER A 12 -4.89 -13.19 35.58
C SER A 12 -5.89 -12.20 36.16
N ARG A 13 -5.50 -10.93 36.29
CA ARG A 13 -6.41 -9.89 36.76
C ARG A 13 -7.68 -9.93 35.91
N PRO A 14 -8.88 -9.96 36.52
CA PRO A 14 -10.12 -9.96 35.76
C PRO A 14 -10.16 -8.75 34.84
N VAL A 15 -10.56 -8.96 33.58
CA VAL A 15 -10.66 -7.88 32.60
C VAL A 15 -11.74 -6.91 33.09
N SER A 16 -11.34 -5.66 33.36
CA SER A 16 -12.27 -4.62 33.79
C SER A 16 -13.40 -4.45 32.76
N PHE A 17 -14.57 -3.97 33.21
CA PHE A 17 -15.70 -3.69 32.31
C PHE A 17 -15.29 -2.74 31.16
N ALA A 18 -14.52 -1.69 31.47
CA ALA A 18 -13.93 -0.81 30.46
C ALA A 18 -13.04 -1.57 29.45
N GLY A 19 -12.29 -2.58 29.89
CA GLY A 19 -11.50 -3.44 29.01
C GLY A 19 -12.33 -4.32 28.08
N ARG A 20 -13.56 -4.67 28.47
CA ARG A 20 -14.50 -5.42 27.60
C ARG A 20 -15.13 -4.53 26.53
N LEU A 21 -15.41 -3.26 26.86
CA LEU A 21 -16.01 -2.30 25.92
C LEU A 21 -15.00 -1.66 24.95
N ALA A 22 -13.70 -1.68 25.27
CA ALA A 22 -12.67 -1.05 24.45
C ALA A 22 -12.65 -1.55 22.99
N GLY A 23 -12.77 -2.86 22.77
CA GLY A 23 -12.80 -3.45 21.42
C GLY A 23 -14.00 -2.96 20.60
N PRO A 24 -15.26 -3.17 21.07
CA PRO A 24 -16.45 -2.65 20.41
C PRO A 24 -16.41 -1.14 20.14
N ALA A 25 -15.89 -0.34 21.08
CA ALA A 25 -15.74 1.11 20.89
C ALA A 25 -14.75 1.46 19.78
N LEU A 26 -13.63 0.73 19.64
CA LEU A 26 -12.69 0.90 18.53
C LEU A 26 -13.33 0.55 17.17
N VAL A 27 -14.10 -0.54 17.11
CA VAL A 27 -14.83 -0.93 15.90
C VAL A 27 -15.83 0.16 15.54
N ALA A 28 -16.65 0.60 16.50
CA ALA A 28 -17.63 1.65 16.26
C ALA A 28 -16.98 2.96 15.78
N ALA A 29 -15.87 3.39 16.39
CA ALA A 29 -15.15 4.59 15.97
C ALA A 29 -14.57 4.44 14.56
N LEU A 30 -13.94 3.31 14.24
CA LEU A 30 -13.42 3.03 12.89
C LEU A 30 -14.54 3.07 11.85
N TRP A 31 -15.65 2.37 12.10
CA TRP A 31 -16.78 2.29 11.18
C TRP A 31 -17.55 3.61 11.06
N LEU A 32 -17.59 4.43 12.11
CA LEU A 32 -18.16 5.78 12.03
C LEU A 32 -17.35 6.68 11.10
N VAL A 33 -16.01 6.56 11.12
CA VAL A 33 -15.12 7.38 10.29
C VAL A 33 -14.98 6.82 8.87
N GLN A 34 -14.90 5.49 8.73
CA GLN A 34 -14.54 4.82 7.47
C GLN A 34 -15.71 4.04 6.85
N GLY A 35 -16.88 3.93 7.49
CA GLY A 35 -17.98 3.10 6.98
C GLY A 35 -18.59 3.64 5.68
N SER A 36 -18.46 4.94 5.42
CA SER A 36 -18.92 5.58 4.18
C SER A 36 -18.21 5.06 2.94
N ILE A 37 -17.04 4.40 3.07
CA ILE A 37 -16.32 3.83 1.93
C ILE A 37 -17.08 2.74 1.22
N LEU A 38 -18.05 2.09 1.87
CA LEU A 38 -18.85 1.04 1.24
C LEU A 38 -19.69 1.56 0.06
N TRP A 39 -19.86 2.88 -0.02
CA TRP A 39 -20.50 3.60 -1.11
C TRP A 39 -19.51 4.07 -2.19
N GLY A 40 -18.22 3.74 -2.03
CA GLY A 40 -17.15 4.04 -2.96
C GLY A 40 -17.16 3.14 -4.19
N ASN A 41 -16.19 3.37 -5.08
CA ASN A 41 -16.02 2.63 -6.31
C ASN A 41 -14.53 2.24 -6.48
N PHE A 42 -14.23 1.37 -7.44
CA PHE A 42 -12.87 0.97 -7.75
C PHE A 42 -12.03 2.16 -8.23
N TYR A 43 -10.75 2.10 -7.88
CA TYR A 43 -9.71 3.02 -8.30
C TYR A 43 -8.84 2.46 -9.42
N LEU A 44 -8.09 3.36 -10.07
CA LEU A 44 -7.12 3.10 -11.12
C LEU A 44 -6.41 1.74 -10.96
N ASP A 45 -5.65 1.58 -9.88
CA ASP A 45 -4.86 0.38 -9.65
C ASP A 45 -5.73 -0.83 -9.27
N ASP A 46 -6.96 -0.64 -8.78
CA ASP A 46 -7.86 -1.73 -8.42
C ASP A 46 -8.27 -2.55 -9.66
N TYR A 47 -8.58 -1.86 -10.75
CA TYR A 47 -8.95 -2.52 -12.01
C TYR A 47 -7.85 -3.41 -12.56
N PHE A 48 -6.61 -2.99 -12.33
CA PHE A 48 -5.46 -3.76 -12.70
C PHE A 48 -5.45 -5.13 -11.97
N TYR A 49 -5.68 -5.15 -10.66
CA TYR A 49 -5.79 -6.39 -9.88
C TYR A 49 -7.06 -7.20 -10.19
N LEU A 50 -8.18 -6.54 -10.52
CA LEU A 50 -9.42 -7.19 -10.98
C LEU A 50 -9.19 -7.94 -12.29
N HIS A 51 -8.45 -7.34 -13.23
CA HIS A 51 -8.10 -8.00 -14.47
C HIS A 51 -7.24 -9.25 -14.21
N LEU A 52 -6.26 -9.17 -13.31
CA LEU A 52 -5.48 -10.35 -12.91
C LEU A 52 -6.34 -11.44 -12.29
N ALA A 53 -7.29 -11.07 -11.43
CA ALA A 53 -8.19 -12.03 -10.78
C ALA A 53 -9.03 -12.79 -11.80
N ARG A 54 -9.52 -12.10 -12.84
CA ARG A 54 -10.22 -12.73 -13.99
C ARG A 54 -9.30 -13.61 -14.81
N ALA A 55 -8.12 -13.12 -15.18
CA ALA A 55 -7.22 -13.81 -16.09
C ALA A 55 -6.45 -14.97 -15.43
N GLY A 56 -6.36 -14.98 -14.10
CA GLY A 56 -5.67 -16.01 -13.34
C GLY A 56 -6.42 -17.34 -13.37
N ALA A 57 -5.70 -18.42 -13.72
CA ALA A 57 -6.24 -19.78 -13.72
C ALA A 57 -6.63 -20.32 -12.33
N GLY A 58 -6.40 -19.56 -11.26
CA GLY A 58 -6.78 -19.92 -9.89
C GLY A 58 -6.12 -19.05 -8.83
N PRO A 59 -6.45 -19.24 -7.55
CA PRO A 59 -6.03 -18.36 -6.45
C PRO A 59 -4.51 -18.32 -6.23
N PHE A 60 -3.77 -19.33 -6.70
CA PHE A 60 -2.31 -19.42 -6.54
C PHE A 60 -1.53 -19.14 -7.82
N ALA A 61 -2.19 -18.69 -8.90
CA ALA A 61 -1.55 -18.52 -10.21
C ALA A 61 -0.34 -17.57 -10.20
N LEU A 62 -0.32 -16.59 -9.29
CA LEU A 62 0.76 -15.59 -9.17
C LEU A 62 1.94 -16.05 -8.30
N PHE A 63 1.86 -17.19 -7.61
CA PHE A 63 2.96 -17.65 -6.75
C PHE A 63 4.18 -18.14 -7.52
N ALA A 64 3.99 -18.57 -8.77
CA ALA A 64 5.05 -19.10 -9.63
C ALA A 64 5.39 -18.18 -10.81
N LYS A 65 4.67 -17.06 -10.95
CA LYS A 65 4.78 -16.17 -12.12
C LYS A 65 4.82 -14.72 -11.66
N ASP A 66 5.95 -14.08 -11.95
CA ASP A 66 6.05 -12.65 -11.87
C ASP A 66 5.47 -12.01 -13.15
N LEU A 67 4.31 -11.40 -13.01
CA LEU A 67 3.67 -10.63 -14.09
C LEU A 67 4.13 -9.16 -14.11
N TRP A 68 4.94 -8.73 -13.13
CA TRP A 68 5.17 -7.32 -12.79
C TRP A 68 6.62 -6.88 -12.88
N PHE A 69 7.47 -7.66 -13.55
CA PHE A 69 8.91 -7.39 -13.65
C PHE A 69 9.54 -7.11 -12.27
N GLY A 70 8.99 -7.74 -11.23
CA GLY A 70 9.39 -7.68 -9.84
C GLY A 70 8.79 -6.53 -9.03
N ILE A 71 8.29 -5.48 -9.67
CA ILE A 71 7.91 -4.22 -9.00
C ILE A 71 6.73 -4.45 -8.04
N TYR A 72 5.79 -5.29 -8.46
CA TYR A 72 4.59 -5.63 -7.71
C TYR A 72 4.48 -7.12 -7.38
N PHE A 73 5.60 -7.85 -7.37
CA PHE A 73 5.58 -9.28 -7.05
C PHE A 73 5.29 -9.53 -5.57
N ARG A 74 4.00 -9.73 -5.28
CA ARG A 74 3.40 -9.89 -3.95
C ARG A 74 2.23 -10.88 -4.02
N PRO A 75 2.44 -12.18 -4.23
CA PRO A 75 1.32 -13.08 -4.52
C PRO A 75 0.41 -13.36 -3.31
N GLY A 76 0.81 -12.99 -2.08
CA GLY A 76 0.09 -13.38 -0.85
C GLY A 76 -1.33 -12.84 -0.73
N PHE A 77 -1.66 -11.70 -1.35
CA PHE A 77 -3.03 -11.16 -1.33
C PHE A 77 -3.95 -11.76 -2.39
N PHE A 78 -3.36 -12.31 -3.47
CA PHE A 78 -4.11 -12.72 -4.65
C PHE A 78 -5.15 -13.81 -4.39
N PRO A 79 -4.91 -14.83 -3.53
CA PRO A 79 -5.95 -15.80 -3.19
C PRO A 79 -7.23 -15.17 -2.64
N LEU A 80 -7.09 -14.18 -1.74
CA LEU A 80 -8.24 -13.48 -1.17
C LEU A 80 -8.94 -12.62 -2.23
N PHE A 81 -8.16 -11.90 -3.03
CA PHE A 81 -8.69 -11.07 -4.10
C PHE A 81 -9.46 -11.88 -5.15
N TRP A 82 -8.89 -13.01 -5.58
CA TRP A 82 -9.51 -13.96 -6.51
C TRP A 82 -10.81 -14.52 -5.94
N LEU A 83 -10.84 -14.86 -4.65
CA LEU A 83 -12.04 -15.37 -3.99
C LEU A 83 -13.17 -14.34 -3.97
N ILE A 84 -12.85 -13.08 -3.66
CA ILE A 84 -13.84 -11.99 -3.70
C ILE A 84 -14.38 -11.83 -5.12
N HIS A 85 -13.51 -11.88 -6.14
CA HIS A 85 -13.93 -11.81 -7.53
C HIS A 85 -14.81 -12.98 -7.94
N ALA A 86 -14.49 -14.19 -7.52
CA ALA A 86 -15.27 -15.39 -7.84
C ALA A 86 -16.71 -15.33 -7.28
N PHE A 87 -16.92 -14.66 -6.13
CA PHE A 87 -18.25 -14.57 -5.51
C PHE A 87 -19.00 -13.27 -5.81
N PHE A 88 -18.28 -12.17 -6.02
CA PHE A 88 -18.87 -10.82 -6.09
C PHE A 88 -18.52 -10.08 -7.38
N GLU A 89 -17.74 -10.69 -8.27
CA GLU A 89 -17.31 -10.15 -9.57
C GLU A 89 -16.78 -8.71 -9.47
N TRP A 90 -17.56 -7.75 -9.97
CA TRP A 90 -17.26 -6.33 -10.07
C TRP A 90 -17.96 -5.48 -9.00
N ASN A 91 -18.48 -6.09 -7.94
CA ASN A 91 -19.12 -5.34 -6.87
C ASN A 91 -18.07 -4.69 -5.95
N ALA A 92 -17.76 -3.41 -6.18
CA ALA A 92 -16.80 -2.65 -5.39
C ALA A 92 -17.08 -2.67 -3.87
N ALA A 93 -18.35 -2.63 -3.46
CA ALA A 93 -18.72 -2.64 -2.05
C ALA A 93 -18.25 -3.92 -1.34
N ALA A 94 -18.23 -5.07 -2.03
CA ALA A 94 -17.73 -6.32 -1.46
C ALA A 94 -16.22 -6.28 -1.18
N TYR A 95 -15.42 -5.77 -2.11
CA TYR A 95 -13.98 -5.60 -1.91
C TYR A 95 -13.67 -4.60 -0.79
N LEU A 96 -14.38 -3.48 -0.78
CA LEU A 96 -14.24 -2.43 0.23
C LEU A 96 -14.68 -2.93 1.62
N ALA A 97 -15.72 -3.77 1.70
CA ALA A 97 -16.12 -4.43 2.93
C ALA A 97 -15.05 -5.39 3.47
N VAL A 98 -14.40 -6.18 2.60
CA VAL A 98 -13.30 -7.05 3.02
C VAL A 98 -12.10 -6.22 3.49
N ASN A 99 -11.74 -5.15 2.78
CA ASN A 99 -10.70 -4.23 3.24
C ASN A 99 -11.03 -3.63 4.60
N LEU A 100 -12.25 -3.14 4.81
CA LEU A 100 -12.70 -2.59 6.09
C LEU A 100 -12.64 -3.64 7.21
N ALA A 101 -12.99 -4.89 6.91
CA ALA A 101 -12.87 -6.00 7.85
C ALA A 101 -11.40 -6.29 8.20
N LEU A 102 -10.49 -6.32 7.22
CA LEU A 102 -9.06 -6.50 7.45
C LEU A 102 -8.45 -5.34 8.26
N VAL A 103 -8.85 -4.11 7.97
CA VAL A 103 -8.47 -2.92 8.75
C VAL A 103 -8.97 -3.06 10.19
N THR A 104 -10.23 -3.44 10.38
CA THR A 104 -10.83 -3.68 11.70
C THR A 104 -10.01 -4.73 12.47
N GLY A 105 -9.70 -5.86 11.83
CA GLY A 105 -8.86 -6.91 12.39
C GLY A 105 -7.46 -6.40 12.77
N THR A 106 -6.86 -5.54 11.92
CA THR A 106 -5.55 -4.92 12.18
C THR A 106 -5.59 -4.01 13.40
N VAL A 107 -6.60 -3.14 13.51
CA VAL A 107 -6.78 -2.23 14.67
C VAL A 107 -6.94 -3.03 15.96
N LEU A 108 -7.76 -4.09 15.95
CA LEU A 108 -7.97 -4.94 17.12
C LEU A 108 -6.71 -5.73 17.49
N ALA A 109 -5.97 -6.23 16.50
CA ALA A 109 -4.69 -6.90 16.74
C ALA A 109 -3.66 -5.94 17.32
N PHE A 110 -3.59 -4.71 16.80
CA PHE A 110 -2.74 -3.65 17.33
C PHE A 110 -3.11 -3.29 18.77
N PHE A 111 -4.39 -3.08 19.08
CA PHE A 111 -4.90 -2.90 20.45
C PHE A 111 -4.43 -4.04 21.37
N ALA A 112 -4.60 -5.29 20.94
CA ALA A 112 -4.22 -6.46 21.72
C ALA A 112 -2.70 -6.58 21.95
N LEU A 113 -1.88 -6.14 21.01
CA LEU A 113 -0.42 -6.08 21.15
C LEU A 113 0.02 -4.97 22.10
N VAL A 114 -0.47 -3.74 21.90
CA VAL A 114 -0.13 -2.60 22.76
C VAL A 114 -0.57 -2.88 24.20
N ARG A 115 -1.73 -3.50 24.41
CA ARG A 115 -2.21 -3.89 25.75
C ARG A 115 -1.23 -4.84 26.44
N ARG A 116 -0.68 -5.82 25.72
CA ARG A 116 0.33 -6.75 26.28
C ARG A 116 1.67 -6.07 26.54
N TRP A 117 2.06 -5.16 25.65
CA TRP A 117 3.33 -4.47 25.76
C TRP A 117 3.36 -3.48 26.92
N PHE A 118 2.27 -2.75 27.17
CA PHE A 118 2.22 -1.73 28.21
C PHE A 118 1.45 -2.14 29.47
N ASP A 119 0.80 -3.30 29.47
CA ASP A 119 -0.08 -3.77 30.55
C ASP A 119 -1.14 -2.73 30.96
N SER A 120 -1.62 -1.96 29.97
CA SER A 120 -2.54 -0.86 30.17
C SER A 120 -3.57 -0.81 29.06
N THR A 121 -4.83 -1.10 29.42
CA THR A 121 -5.97 -0.99 28.52
C THR A 121 -6.15 0.44 28.01
N GLY A 122 -5.93 1.44 28.85
CA GLY A 122 -6.08 2.85 28.46
C GLY A 122 -5.07 3.26 27.39
N VAL A 123 -3.79 2.95 27.61
CA VAL A 123 -2.73 3.21 26.60
C VAL A 123 -3.02 2.48 25.29
N ALA A 124 -3.42 1.21 25.39
CA ALA A 124 -3.78 0.42 24.22
C ALA A 124 -4.97 0.97 23.46
N PHE A 125 -6.03 1.36 24.17
CA PHE A 125 -7.24 1.91 23.58
C PHE A 125 -6.93 3.20 22.83
N TRP A 126 -6.25 4.15 23.48
CA TRP A 126 -5.91 5.41 22.83
C TRP A 126 -4.95 5.22 21.67
N ALA A 127 -3.90 4.39 21.81
CA ALA A 127 -2.99 4.11 20.69
C ALA A 127 -3.73 3.48 19.50
N ALA A 128 -4.61 2.51 19.75
CA ALA A 128 -5.39 1.86 18.71
C ALA A 128 -6.46 2.76 18.11
N LEU A 129 -7.07 3.66 18.89
CA LEU A 129 -8.03 4.64 18.39
C LEU A 129 -7.34 5.61 17.44
N LEU A 130 -6.17 6.12 17.82
CA LEU A 130 -5.36 6.99 16.95
C LEU A 130 -4.96 6.30 15.66
N PHE A 131 -4.55 5.03 15.76
CA PHE A 131 -4.27 4.22 14.60
C PHE A 131 -5.51 4.05 13.72
N ALA A 132 -6.67 3.72 14.31
CA ALA A 132 -7.93 3.49 13.59
C ALA A 132 -8.41 4.72 12.81
N ILE A 133 -8.31 5.91 13.39
CA ILE A 133 -8.77 7.16 12.76
C ILE A 133 -7.68 7.84 11.91
N SER A 134 -6.50 7.24 11.80
CA SER A 134 -5.39 7.84 11.06
C SER A 134 -5.64 7.86 9.54
N PRO A 135 -5.06 8.83 8.81
CA PRO A 135 -5.13 8.86 7.34
C PRO A 135 -4.61 7.57 6.68
N THR A 136 -3.64 6.90 7.31
CA THR A 136 -3.08 5.65 6.82
C THR A 136 -4.13 4.56 6.74
N THR A 137 -4.92 4.46 7.80
CA THR A 137 -5.95 3.47 7.94
C THR A 137 -7.07 3.72 6.95
N ALA A 138 -7.39 5.01 6.69
CA ALA A 138 -8.31 5.39 5.63
C ALA A 138 -7.86 4.83 4.29
N VAL A 139 -6.59 4.98 3.91
CA VAL A 139 -6.11 4.44 2.63
C VAL A 139 -6.10 2.93 2.59
N GLY A 140 -5.75 2.26 3.69
CA GLY A 140 -5.94 0.82 3.79
C GLY A 140 -7.39 0.40 3.50
N ALA A 141 -8.35 1.17 3.98
CA ALA A 141 -9.77 0.87 3.81
C ALA A 141 -10.28 1.21 2.40
N HIS A 142 -9.94 2.41 1.90
CA HIS A 142 -10.46 2.96 0.65
C HIS A 142 -9.92 2.23 -0.59
N PHE A 143 -8.63 1.88 -0.66
CA PHE A 143 -8.03 1.37 -1.89
C PHE A 143 -8.02 -0.16 -1.95
N VAL A 144 -8.73 -0.76 -2.90
CA VAL A 144 -8.83 -2.22 -3.01
C VAL A 144 -7.47 -2.85 -3.33
N TRP A 145 -6.66 -2.22 -4.16
CA TRP A 145 -5.29 -2.65 -4.47
C TRP A 145 -4.37 -2.65 -3.24
N ASN A 146 -4.68 -1.80 -2.26
CA ASN A 146 -3.93 -1.70 -1.02
C ASN A 146 -4.25 -2.85 -0.03
N MET A 147 -5.13 -3.78 -0.41
CA MET A 147 -5.35 -5.05 0.28
C MET A 147 -4.04 -5.79 0.53
N THR A 148 -3.04 -5.65 -0.34
CA THR A 148 -1.68 -6.18 -0.14
C THR A 148 -1.05 -5.72 1.19
N GLU A 149 -1.12 -4.42 1.47
CA GLU A 149 -0.57 -3.82 2.70
C GLU A 149 -1.42 -4.17 3.92
N VAL A 150 -2.75 -4.05 3.80
CA VAL A 150 -3.65 -4.26 4.94
C VAL A 150 -3.65 -5.73 5.37
N LEU A 151 -3.77 -6.67 4.43
CA LEU A 151 -3.70 -8.10 4.73
C LEU A 151 -2.32 -8.47 5.30
N GLY A 152 -1.24 -7.96 4.70
CA GLY A 152 0.11 -8.18 5.19
C GLY A 152 0.27 -7.70 6.63
N LEU A 153 -0.17 -6.48 6.93
CA LEU A 153 -0.09 -5.89 8.26
C LEU A 153 -0.96 -6.64 9.28
N PHE A 154 -2.19 -7.00 8.91
CA PHE A 154 -3.07 -7.84 9.74
C PHE A 154 -2.37 -9.15 10.13
N LEU A 155 -1.83 -9.88 9.14
CA LEU A 155 -1.15 -11.15 9.34
C LEU A 155 0.15 -11.00 10.15
N ALA A 156 0.89 -9.92 9.96
CA ALA A 156 2.08 -9.61 10.76
C ALA A 156 1.72 -9.38 12.24
N MET A 157 0.66 -8.61 12.52
CA MET A 157 0.19 -8.39 13.90
C MET A 157 -0.36 -9.67 14.52
N LEU A 158 -1.10 -10.46 13.74
CA LEU A 158 -1.59 -11.77 14.16
C LEU A 158 -0.44 -12.73 14.48
N SER A 159 0.61 -12.77 13.65
CA SER A 159 1.81 -13.55 13.89
C SER A 159 2.48 -13.18 15.22
N LEU A 160 2.64 -11.89 15.51
CA LEU A 160 3.18 -11.42 16.79
C LEU A 160 2.30 -11.82 17.99
N LEU A 161 0.98 -11.75 17.85
CA LEU A 161 0.04 -12.17 18.91
C LEU A 161 0.10 -13.67 19.18
N LEU A 162 0.10 -14.49 18.14
CA LEU A 162 0.22 -15.94 18.22
C LEU A 162 1.58 -16.34 18.81
N PHE A 163 2.65 -15.67 18.39
CA PHE A 163 3.98 -15.84 18.95
C PHE A 163 4.02 -15.50 20.45
N TRP A 164 3.39 -14.40 20.85
CA TRP A 164 3.28 -14.02 22.25
C TRP A 164 2.50 -15.07 23.07
N HIS A 165 1.39 -15.57 22.54
CA HIS A 165 0.63 -16.66 23.17
C HIS A 165 1.42 -17.95 23.31
N TRP A 166 2.30 -18.27 22.34
CA TRP A 166 3.25 -19.36 22.48
C TRP A 166 4.30 -19.07 23.56
N LEU A 167 4.84 -17.85 23.66
CA LEU A 167 5.77 -17.48 24.74
C LEU A 167 5.15 -17.68 26.13
N GLU A 168 3.87 -17.37 26.25
CA GLU A 168 3.09 -17.57 27.47
C GLU A 168 2.86 -19.06 27.77
N ASN A 169 2.28 -19.80 26.83
CA ASN A 169 1.65 -21.10 27.10
C ASN A 169 2.41 -22.30 26.52
N LYS A 170 3.45 -22.05 25.71
CA LYS A 170 4.31 -23.07 25.08
C LYS A 170 3.60 -24.12 24.23
N ARG A 171 2.36 -23.86 23.80
CA ARG A 171 1.61 -24.77 22.92
C ARG A 171 2.12 -24.68 21.48
N PRO A 172 2.56 -25.78 20.84
CA PRO A 172 3.19 -25.75 19.52
C PRO A 172 2.26 -25.22 18.41
N GLY A 173 0.95 -25.46 18.51
CA GLY A 173 -0.03 -24.95 17.54
C GLY A 173 0.01 -23.42 17.38
N TRP A 174 0.19 -22.67 18.47
CA TRP A 174 0.34 -21.21 18.40
C TRP A 174 1.61 -20.79 17.68
N PHE A 175 2.69 -21.55 17.85
CA PHE A 175 3.94 -21.26 17.18
C PHE A 175 3.87 -21.55 15.69
N ALA A 176 3.34 -22.71 15.31
CA ALA A 176 3.12 -23.07 13.91
C ALA A 176 2.25 -22.03 13.19
N ALA A 177 1.14 -21.62 13.81
CA ALA A 177 0.29 -20.57 13.27
C ALA A 177 1.01 -19.21 13.14
N ALA A 178 1.87 -18.85 14.10
CA ALA A 178 2.70 -17.64 14.02
C ALA A 178 3.69 -17.68 12.84
N LEU A 179 4.33 -18.83 12.60
CA LEU A 179 5.24 -19.02 11.47
C LEU A 179 4.51 -18.96 10.13
N ALA A 180 3.36 -19.62 10.01
CA ALA A 180 2.55 -19.62 8.79
C ALA A 180 2.04 -18.21 8.44
N THR A 181 1.49 -17.50 9.44
CA THR A 181 1.04 -16.11 9.26
C THR A 181 2.20 -15.15 8.99
N ALA A 182 3.38 -15.37 9.57
CA ALA A 182 4.59 -14.59 9.27
C ALA A 182 5.01 -14.75 7.80
N LEU A 183 5.07 -15.99 7.30
CA LEU A 183 5.42 -16.26 5.90
C LEU A 183 4.40 -15.59 4.97
N TRP A 184 3.11 -15.75 5.24
CA TRP A 184 2.04 -15.16 4.44
C TRP A 184 2.09 -13.63 4.45
N ALA A 185 2.40 -13.01 5.59
CA ALA A 185 2.60 -11.57 5.67
C ALA A 185 3.72 -11.10 4.72
N MET A 186 4.86 -11.78 4.69
CA MET A 186 5.98 -11.43 3.79
C MET A 186 5.62 -11.62 2.31
N LEU A 187 4.75 -12.60 1.99
CA LEU A 187 4.22 -12.81 0.65
C LEU A 187 3.25 -11.70 0.21
N CYS A 188 2.59 -11.05 1.15
CA CYS A 188 1.77 -9.86 0.90
C CYS A 188 2.62 -8.60 0.73
N LYS A 189 3.68 -8.44 1.54
CA LYS A 189 4.54 -7.26 1.49
C LYS A 189 5.98 -7.51 1.95
N GLU A 190 6.93 -7.05 1.15
CA GLU A 190 8.36 -7.25 1.35
C GLU A 190 8.93 -6.53 2.58
N ASN A 191 8.41 -5.37 2.96
CA ASN A 191 8.86 -4.63 4.16
C ASN A 191 8.53 -5.38 5.47
N LEU A 192 7.63 -6.36 5.43
CA LEU A 192 7.30 -7.22 6.56
C LEU A 192 8.37 -8.29 6.81
N ALA A 193 9.43 -8.34 6.01
CA ALA A 193 10.68 -9.03 6.32
C ALA A 193 11.32 -8.55 7.64
N ILE A 194 10.91 -7.39 8.18
CA ILE A 194 11.32 -6.90 9.51
C ILE A 194 10.73 -7.71 10.68
N LEU A 195 9.71 -8.53 10.43
CA LEU A 195 8.93 -9.23 11.46
C LEU A 195 9.77 -10.08 12.44
N PRO A 196 10.81 -10.84 12.02
CA PRO A 196 11.66 -11.58 12.97
C PRO A 196 12.39 -10.68 13.95
N ALA A 197 12.80 -9.48 13.53
CA ALA A 197 13.45 -8.50 14.40
C ALA A 197 12.45 -7.93 15.43
N VAL A 198 11.23 -7.62 15.00
CA VAL A 198 10.14 -7.17 15.90
C VAL A 198 9.78 -8.27 16.91
N ALA A 199 9.66 -9.52 16.46
CA ALA A 199 9.40 -10.66 17.33
C ALA A 199 10.55 -10.90 18.32
N TRP A 200 11.80 -10.70 17.91
CA TRP A 200 12.96 -10.80 18.81
C TRP A 200 12.92 -9.73 19.91
N LEU A 201 12.57 -8.49 19.55
CA LEU A 201 12.35 -7.42 20.53
C LEU A 201 11.21 -7.79 21.49
N ALA A 202 10.08 -8.29 20.98
CA ALA A 202 8.96 -8.76 21.80
C ALA A 202 9.36 -9.90 22.76
N ALA A 203 10.10 -10.89 22.28
CA ALA A 203 10.60 -11.98 23.10
C ALA A 203 11.56 -11.48 24.19
N ARG A 204 12.44 -10.53 23.84
CA ARG A 204 13.39 -9.96 24.79
C ARG A 204 12.70 -9.14 25.88
N THR A 205 11.70 -8.33 25.53
CA THR A 205 10.92 -7.57 26.53
C THR A 205 10.14 -8.50 27.44
N PHE A 206 9.49 -9.52 26.88
CA PHE A 206 8.77 -10.54 27.64
C PHE A 206 9.69 -11.30 28.61
N GLN A 207 10.87 -11.72 28.15
CA GLN A 207 11.80 -12.49 28.98
C GLN A 207 12.48 -11.64 30.04
N ARG A 208 12.78 -10.36 29.76
CA ARG A 208 13.30 -9.44 30.80
C ARG A 208 12.35 -9.30 31.99
N ARG A 209 11.03 -9.40 31.77
CA ARG A 209 10.04 -9.39 32.86
C ARG A 209 10.08 -10.66 33.71
N ARG A 210 10.51 -11.79 33.16
CA ARG A 210 10.55 -13.09 33.84
C ARG A 210 11.90 -13.44 34.43
N ASP A 211 12.98 -13.05 33.77
CA ASP A 211 14.37 -13.33 34.18
C ASP A 211 15.20 -12.04 34.14
N PRO A 212 15.21 -11.27 35.25
CA PRO A 212 16.03 -10.06 35.39
C PRO A 212 17.54 -10.34 35.35
N ALA A 213 17.99 -11.58 35.56
CA ALA A 213 19.41 -11.95 35.71
C ALA A 213 20.21 -11.94 34.39
N GLY A 214 19.70 -11.28 33.33
CA GLY A 214 20.45 -10.96 32.12
C GLY A 214 20.42 -12.02 31.02
N ARG A 215 19.82 -13.21 31.22
CA ARG A 215 19.75 -14.27 30.18
C ARG A 215 18.69 -14.05 29.10
N ALA A 216 17.86 -13.02 29.24
CA ALA A 216 16.78 -12.68 28.31
C ALA A 216 17.23 -12.50 26.85
N GLY A 217 18.47 -12.09 26.58
CA GLY A 217 18.95 -11.95 25.20
C GLY A 217 19.08 -13.30 24.47
N ARG A 218 19.73 -14.26 25.13
CA ARG A 218 20.02 -15.59 24.57
C ARG A 218 18.75 -16.42 24.40
N MET A 219 17.84 -16.34 25.38
CA MET A 219 16.55 -16.99 25.31
C MET A 219 15.66 -16.37 24.23
N ALA A 220 15.73 -15.06 24.00
CA ALA A 220 14.93 -14.39 22.97
C ALA A 220 15.36 -14.86 21.58
N TRP A 221 16.67 -14.88 21.33
CA TRP A 221 17.25 -15.43 20.10
C TRP A 221 16.82 -16.88 19.84
N ARG A 222 16.97 -17.75 20.84
CA ARG A 222 16.53 -19.16 20.73
C ARG A 222 15.03 -19.31 20.49
N SER A 223 14.22 -18.35 20.93
CA SER A 223 12.78 -18.40 20.72
C SER A 223 12.33 -17.88 19.35
N THR A 224 13.16 -17.06 18.69
CA THR A 224 12.81 -16.42 17.41
C THR A 224 13.58 -16.95 16.21
N TRP A 225 14.60 -17.80 16.38
CA TRP A 225 15.35 -18.37 15.25
C TRP A 225 14.46 -19.00 14.16
N PRO A 226 13.31 -19.64 14.44
CA PRO A 226 12.48 -20.20 13.37
C PRO A 226 11.81 -19.11 12.52
N LEU A 227 11.55 -17.92 13.06
CA LEU A 227 11.07 -16.77 12.26
C LEU A 227 12.17 -16.26 11.32
N TRP A 228 13.43 -16.30 11.74
CA TRP A 228 14.57 -16.00 10.87
C TRP A 228 14.73 -17.06 9.77
N ALA A 229 14.48 -18.33 10.07
CA ALA A 229 14.45 -19.39 9.07
C ALA A 229 13.32 -19.17 8.05
N VAL A 230 12.12 -18.77 8.50
CA VAL A 230 11.01 -18.38 7.59
C VAL A 230 11.41 -17.21 6.69
N LEU A 231 12.07 -16.19 7.22
CA LEU A 231 12.61 -15.09 6.43
C LEU A 231 13.61 -15.59 5.38
N ALA A 232 14.53 -16.48 5.75
CA ALA A 232 15.49 -17.06 4.80
C ALA A 232 14.78 -17.82 3.68
N VAL A 233 13.78 -18.65 4.00
CA VAL A 233 12.95 -19.36 3.01
C VAL A 233 12.23 -18.39 2.08
N TYR A 234 11.62 -17.34 2.63
CA TYR A 234 10.98 -16.28 1.84
C TYR A 234 11.96 -15.59 0.88
N LEU A 235 13.15 -15.22 1.36
CA LEU A 235 14.16 -14.55 0.55
C LEU A 235 14.66 -15.46 -0.57
N VAL A 236 14.96 -16.73 -0.28
CA VAL A 236 15.35 -17.72 -1.30
C VAL A 236 14.25 -17.87 -2.35
N TRP A 237 13.01 -18.11 -1.93
CA TRP A 237 11.88 -18.24 -2.85
C TRP A 237 11.71 -16.97 -3.70
N ARG A 238 11.75 -15.79 -3.09
CA ARG A 238 11.62 -14.51 -3.79
C ARG A 238 12.74 -14.32 -4.81
N THR A 239 13.98 -14.65 -4.45
CA THR A 239 15.12 -14.56 -5.36
C THR A 239 14.98 -15.51 -6.54
N VAL A 240 14.50 -16.73 -6.34
CA VAL A 240 14.25 -17.68 -7.43
C VAL A 240 13.14 -17.16 -8.36
N MET A 241 12.05 -16.64 -7.81
CA MET A 241 10.92 -16.13 -8.61
C MET A 241 11.30 -14.87 -9.41
N LEU A 242 12.05 -13.95 -8.80
CA LEU A 242 12.45 -12.69 -9.41
C LEU A 242 13.74 -12.78 -10.23
N LYS A 243 14.43 -13.93 -10.20
CA LYS A 243 15.78 -14.10 -10.74
C LYS A 243 16.77 -13.05 -10.19
N GLY A 244 16.59 -12.61 -8.95
CA GLY A 244 17.39 -11.55 -8.33
C GLY A 244 16.87 -11.09 -6.97
N PHE A 245 17.67 -10.28 -6.25
CA PHE A 245 17.32 -9.79 -4.91
C PHE A 245 16.37 -8.59 -4.90
N GLY A 246 16.17 -7.91 -6.04
CA GLY A 246 15.38 -6.67 -6.13
C GLY A 246 14.45 -6.68 -7.32
N GLY A 247 13.17 -6.46 -7.08
CA GLY A 247 12.13 -6.36 -8.12
C GLY A 247 12.10 -5.03 -8.87
N TYR A 248 13.21 -4.28 -8.90
CA TYR A 248 13.24 -2.95 -9.53
C TYR A 248 14.22 -2.81 -10.69
N LEU A 249 15.13 -3.75 -10.91
CA LEU A 249 16.02 -3.83 -12.08
C LEU A 249 16.83 -5.13 -11.96
N PRO A 250 17.36 -5.68 -13.08
CA PRO A 250 18.48 -6.63 -13.04
C PRO A 250 19.73 -5.89 -12.51
N LEU A 251 19.74 -5.58 -11.22
CA LEU A 251 20.87 -4.98 -10.53
C LEU A 251 22.07 -5.93 -10.54
N GLY A 252 21.86 -7.25 -10.69
CA GLY A 252 22.94 -8.23 -10.80
C GLY A 252 23.92 -7.95 -11.95
N ASP A 253 23.40 -7.52 -13.11
CA ASP A 253 24.22 -7.35 -14.31
C ASP A 253 24.78 -5.92 -14.45
N LYS A 254 24.21 -4.95 -13.73
CA LYS A 254 24.59 -3.52 -13.80
C LYS A 254 25.27 -2.96 -12.55
N LEU A 255 25.24 -3.66 -11.40
CA LEU A 255 25.92 -3.21 -10.17
C LEU A 255 27.46 -3.26 -10.26
N ILE A 256 28.01 -3.97 -11.23
CA ILE A 256 29.47 -4.03 -11.45
C ILE A 256 29.94 -2.90 -12.39
N GLU A 257 29.04 -2.17 -13.05
CA GLU A 257 29.44 -1.01 -13.86
C GLU A 257 29.58 0.27 -13.01
N PRO A 258 30.78 0.88 -12.92
CA PRO A 258 31.01 2.14 -12.20
C PRO A 258 30.13 3.32 -12.68
N ARG A 259 29.54 3.21 -13.88
CA ARG A 259 28.63 4.20 -14.47
C ARG A 259 27.23 4.21 -13.84
N VAL A 260 26.88 3.23 -13.00
CA VAL A 260 25.53 3.10 -12.38
C VAL A 260 25.45 3.73 -10.99
N PHE A 261 26.58 3.87 -10.30
CA PHE A 261 26.66 4.70 -9.09
C PHE A 261 26.64 6.21 -9.37
N GLY A 262 27.01 6.64 -10.58
CA GLY A 262 26.81 8.03 -11.03
C GLY A 262 25.32 8.45 -11.02
N PRO A 263 24.40 7.63 -11.54
CA PRO A 263 22.95 7.78 -11.40
C PRO A 263 22.43 7.65 -9.97
N LEU A 264 23.02 6.86 -9.08
CA LEU A 264 22.63 6.86 -7.66
C LEU A 264 22.97 8.22 -7.00
N ALA A 265 24.10 8.83 -7.38
CA ALA A 265 24.42 10.21 -7.05
C ALA A 265 23.51 11.24 -7.77
N ARG A 266 22.93 10.91 -8.93
CA ARG A 266 21.88 11.72 -9.60
C ARG A 266 20.45 11.47 -9.07
N LEU A 267 20.18 10.33 -8.44
CA LEU A 267 18.96 10.03 -7.66
C LEU A 267 19.00 10.73 -6.30
N LEU A 268 20.19 11.08 -5.84
CA LEU A 268 20.44 12.08 -4.79
C LEU A 268 20.43 13.53 -5.32
N ALA A 269 20.21 13.76 -6.63
CA ALA A 269 20.08 15.10 -7.21
C ALA A 269 18.71 15.74 -6.87
N PRO A 270 18.61 17.07 -6.91
CA PRO A 270 17.67 17.87 -6.10
C PRO A 270 16.17 17.76 -6.45
N ASN A 271 15.79 16.94 -7.44
CA ASN A 271 14.39 16.84 -7.90
C ASN A 271 13.51 15.90 -7.04
N PHE A 272 14.12 15.08 -6.19
CA PHE A 272 13.40 14.31 -5.15
C PHE A 272 13.94 14.70 -3.76
N PRO A 273 13.52 15.85 -3.21
CA PRO A 273 14.13 16.44 -2.00
C PRO A 273 14.02 15.59 -0.72
N LEU A 274 13.40 14.40 -0.76
CA LEU A 274 13.13 13.55 0.40
C LEU A 274 13.87 12.21 0.41
N VAL A 275 14.31 11.69 -0.74
CA VAL A 275 15.00 10.38 -0.82
C VAL A 275 16.33 10.35 -0.04
N PRO A 276 17.16 11.42 -0.04
CA PRO A 276 18.40 11.45 0.76
C PRO A 276 18.16 11.42 2.27
N TRP A 277 17.01 11.93 2.72
CA TRP A 277 16.69 12.05 4.15
C TRP A 277 16.08 10.77 4.73
N LEU A 278 15.54 9.87 3.89
CA LEU A 278 14.87 8.67 4.37
C LEU A 278 15.79 7.76 5.21
N PRO A 279 17.02 7.45 4.79
CA PRO A 279 17.95 6.66 5.62
C PRO A 279 18.34 7.40 6.90
N ALA A 280 18.52 8.72 6.84
CA ALA A 280 18.86 9.54 8.00
C ALA A 280 17.70 9.57 9.02
N LEU A 281 16.45 9.70 8.57
CA LEU A 281 15.26 9.65 9.41
C LEU A 281 15.04 8.25 10.00
N CYS A 282 15.27 7.17 9.23
CA CYS A 282 15.20 5.80 9.73
C CYS A 282 16.28 5.52 10.77
N LEU A 283 17.52 5.95 10.52
CA LEU A 283 18.63 5.82 11.45
C LEU A 283 18.38 6.64 12.72
N LEU A 284 17.88 7.87 12.58
CA LEU A 284 17.51 8.73 13.71
C LEU A 284 16.37 8.10 14.52
N ALA A 285 15.34 7.56 13.88
CA ALA A 285 14.27 6.83 14.55
C ALA A 285 14.81 5.59 15.29
N LEU A 286 15.72 4.82 14.67
CA LEU A 286 16.36 3.68 15.32
C LEU A 286 17.21 4.09 16.53
N ILE A 287 18.02 5.14 16.41
CA ILE A 287 18.81 5.71 17.51
C ILE A 287 17.88 6.15 18.64
N VAL A 288 16.79 6.82 18.32
CA VAL A 288 15.80 7.26 19.30
C VAL A 288 15.10 6.07 19.96
N LEU A 289 14.75 5.02 19.20
CA LEU A 289 14.16 3.79 19.75
C LEU A 289 15.14 3.05 20.69
N LEU A 290 16.41 2.97 20.31
CA LEU A 290 17.47 2.41 21.15
C LEU A 290 17.73 3.25 22.40
N GLY A 291 17.67 4.57 22.28
CA GLY A 291 17.75 5.52 23.38
C GLY A 291 16.57 5.38 24.35
N ALA A 292 15.34 5.34 23.82
CA ALA A 292 14.12 5.12 24.60
C ALA A 292 14.13 3.76 25.32
N ALA A 293 14.72 2.73 24.71
CA ALA A 293 14.87 1.41 25.33
C ALA A 293 15.89 1.38 26.48
N ARG A 294 16.76 2.39 26.60
CA ARG A 294 17.75 2.55 27.67
C ARG A 294 17.34 3.59 28.71
N GLU A 295 16.52 4.56 28.32
CA GLU A 295 16.04 5.63 29.19
C GLU A 295 15.04 5.07 30.21
N LYS A 296 15.13 5.56 31.44
CA LYS A 296 14.26 5.14 32.55
C LYS A 296 13.25 6.22 32.92
N HIS A 297 13.52 7.48 32.57
CA HIS A 297 12.68 8.60 32.95
C HIS A 297 11.49 8.75 31.98
N PRO A 298 10.23 8.58 32.44
CA PRO A 298 9.04 8.60 31.57
C PRO A 298 8.93 9.85 30.70
N TRP A 299 9.21 11.03 31.25
CA TRP A 299 9.12 12.29 30.50
C TRP A 299 10.09 12.37 29.31
N ARG A 300 11.27 11.74 29.41
CA ARG A 300 12.23 11.71 28.31
C ARG A 300 11.79 10.74 27.23
N ILE A 301 11.27 9.58 27.62
CA ILE A 301 10.64 8.62 26.71
C ILE A 301 9.46 9.28 25.97
N PHE A 302 8.67 10.09 26.67
CA PHE A 302 7.59 10.88 26.08
C PHE A 302 8.11 11.82 25.00
N GLY A 303 9.12 12.66 25.32
CA GLY A 303 9.73 13.58 24.36
C GLY A 303 10.33 12.88 23.15
N LEU A 304 10.99 11.73 23.36
CA LEU A 304 11.52 10.90 22.28
C LEU A 304 10.42 10.32 21.39
N GLY A 305 9.31 9.86 21.96
CA GLY A 305 8.14 9.40 21.21
C GLY A 305 7.53 10.49 20.33
N VAL A 306 7.34 11.69 20.90
CA VAL A 306 6.85 12.87 20.16
C VAL A 306 7.82 13.25 19.03
N LEU A 307 9.12 13.25 19.31
CA LEU A 307 10.14 13.55 18.31
C LEU A 307 10.14 12.54 17.15
N VAL A 308 10.04 11.24 17.43
CA VAL A 308 9.92 10.21 16.38
C VAL A 308 8.66 10.45 15.55
N ALA A 309 7.52 10.71 16.20
CA ALA A 309 6.27 10.99 15.51
C ALA A 309 6.40 12.23 14.60
N ALA A 310 7.01 13.31 15.09
CA ALA A 310 7.19 14.55 14.35
C ALA A 310 8.15 14.37 13.16
N LEU A 311 9.29 13.69 13.35
CA LEU A 311 10.26 13.40 12.31
C LEU A 311 9.68 12.50 11.22
N ALA A 312 8.87 11.52 11.60
CA ALA A 312 8.15 10.66 10.66
C ALA A 312 7.06 11.42 9.89
N ALA A 313 6.44 12.43 10.52
CA ALA A 313 5.40 13.25 9.89
C ALA A 313 5.97 14.38 9.00
N ALA A 314 7.21 14.82 9.20
CA ALA A 314 7.80 15.93 8.44
C ALA A 314 7.82 15.71 6.91
N PRO A 315 8.20 14.52 6.39
CA PRO A 315 8.10 14.24 4.95
C PRO A 315 6.67 14.37 4.40
N MET A 316 5.65 14.08 5.22
CA MET A 316 4.26 14.19 4.80
C MET A 316 3.84 15.65 4.63
N ALA A 317 4.24 16.54 5.55
CA ALA A 317 3.95 17.97 5.43
C ALA A 317 4.50 18.57 4.13
N ILE A 318 5.64 18.06 3.66
CA ILE A 318 6.26 18.45 2.39
C ILE A 318 5.49 17.84 1.20
N ASN A 319 5.15 16.55 1.26
CA ASN A 319 4.42 15.87 0.18
C ASN A 319 2.98 16.36 0.01
N LEU A 320 2.32 16.78 1.09
CA LEU A 320 0.96 17.34 1.04
C LEU A 320 0.85 18.64 0.23
N ARG A 321 1.98 19.30 -0.07
CA ARG A 321 2.01 20.48 -0.95
C ARG A 321 1.93 20.12 -2.44
N ASN A 322 2.16 18.86 -2.81
CA ASN A 322 2.06 18.38 -4.19
C ASN A 322 0.88 17.41 -4.29
N PRO A 323 -0.24 17.79 -4.94
CA PRO A 323 -1.46 16.99 -4.97
C PRO A 323 -1.27 15.62 -5.63
N VAL A 324 -0.32 15.49 -6.57
CA VAL A 324 0.01 14.21 -7.21
C VAL A 324 0.81 13.33 -6.25
N MET A 325 1.84 13.87 -5.61
CA MET A 325 2.63 13.10 -4.64
C MET A 325 1.83 12.76 -3.38
N ALA A 326 0.88 13.60 -3.00
CA ALA A 326 -0.04 13.37 -1.89
C ALA A 326 -0.85 12.06 -2.06
N LEU A 327 -1.04 11.61 -3.31
CA LEU A 327 -1.73 10.36 -3.63
C LEU A 327 -0.87 9.11 -3.41
N PHE A 328 0.45 9.21 -3.65
CA PHE A 328 1.33 8.03 -3.74
C PHE A 328 2.31 7.86 -2.58
N LEU A 329 2.79 8.95 -1.98
CA LEU A 329 3.90 8.92 -1.01
C LEU A 329 3.50 9.04 0.48
N PRO A 330 2.60 9.95 0.91
CA PRO A 330 2.39 10.24 2.33
C PRO A 330 2.05 9.01 3.18
N LEU A 331 1.37 8.05 2.56
CA LEU A 331 0.70 6.93 3.22
C LEU A 331 1.68 5.97 3.87
N ARG A 332 2.84 5.76 3.24
CA ARG A 332 3.90 4.92 3.81
C ARG A 332 4.58 5.57 5.01
N PHE A 333 4.62 6.91 5.05
CA PHE A 333 5.23 7.67 6.14
C PHE A 333 4.35 7.76 7.38
N PHE A 334 3.02 7.75 7.22
CA PHE A 334 2.15 7.78 8.39
C PHE A 334 2.32 6.54 9.28
N TYR A 335 2.66 5.37 8.73
CA TYR A 335 2.99 4.19 9.55
C TYR A 335 4.18 4.44 10.48
N ALA A 336 5.13 5.28 10.09
CA ALA A 336 6.29 5.62 10.91
C ALA A 336 5.94 6.59 12.06
N VAL A 337 4.83 7.33 11.96
CA VAL A 337 4.35 8.24 13.02
C VAL A 337 3.77 7.45 14.21
N MET A 338 3.13 6.32 13.93
CA MET A 338 2.37 5.54 14.92
C MET A 338 3.22 4.96 16.06
N PRO A 339 4.42 4.37 15.80
CA PRO A 339 5.32 3.95 16.87
C PRO A 339 5.71 5.09 17.81
N GLY A 340 6.01 6.28 17.26
CA GLY A 340 6.34 7.47 18.05
C GLY A 340 5.19 7.88 18.97
N LEU A 341 3.96 7.92 18.43
CA LEU A 341 2.75 8.22 19.20
C LEU A 341 2.47 7.18 20.29
N ALA A 342 2.63 5.90 19.99
CA ALA A 342 2.43 4.83 20.97
C ALA A 342 3.44 4.91 22.13
N ILE A 343 4.72 5.22 21.83
CA ILE A 343 5.75 5.45 22.84
C ILE A 343 5.40 6.67 23.70
N ALA A 344 4.98 7.77 23.07
CA ALA A 344 4.56 8.97 23.78
C ALA A 344 3.36 8.69 24.69
N LEU A 345 2.32 8.00 24.21
CA LEU A 345 1.17 7.61 25.02
C LEU A 345 1.54 6.72 26.21
N GLY A 346 2.37 5.70 25.98
CA GLY A 346 2.84 4.80 27.02
C GLY A 346 3.63 5.54 28.11
N ALA A 347 4.51 6.46 27.69
CA ALA A 347 5.26 7.30 28.61
C ALA A 347 4.38 8.30 29.36
N ALA A 348 3.42 8.94 28.69
CA ALA A 348 2.47 9.87 29.30
C ALA A 348 1.65 9.21 30.42
N ALA A 349 1.29 7.94 30.25
CA ALA A 349 0.57 7.18 31.27
C ALA A 349 1.39 6.95 32.55
N ALA A 350 2.72 6.90 32.44
CA ALA A 350 3.64 6.74 33.56
C ALA A 350 4.05 8.06 34.24
N VAL A 351 3.65 9.21 33.69
CA VAL A 351 3.90 10.54 34.25
C VAL A 351 2.79 10.92 35.24
N SER A 352 3.12 11.62 36.33
CA SER A 352 2.16 12.09 37.34
C SER A 352 2.08 13.63 37.42
N GLY A 353 1.03 14.14 38.07
CA GLY A 353 0.83 15.57 38.34
C GLY A 353 0.65 16.44 37.10
N ARG A 354 1.12 17.70 37.16
CA ARG A 354 0.98 18.70 36.08
C ARG A 354 1.59 18.25 34.75
N LYS A 355 2.67 17.46 34.78
CA LYS A 355 3.32 16.93 33.58
C LYS A 355 2.42 15.95 32.83
N LYS A 356 1.61 15.16 33.53
CA LYS A 356 0.64 14.25 32.90
C LYS A 356 -0.41 15.02 32.12
N VAL A 357 -0.95 16.08 32.71
CA VAL A 357 -1.92 16.97 32.06
C VAL A 357 -1.31 17.58 30.79
N ALA A 358 -0.09 18.12 30.89
CA ALA A 358 0.61 18.66 29.73
C ALA A 358 0.83 17.63 28.61
N ALA A 359 1.25 16.39 28.94
CA ALA A 359 1.40 15.33 27.95
C ALA A 359 0.07 14.94 27.29
N VAL A 360 -1.01 14.83 28.06
CA VAL A 360 -2.34 14.51 27.53
C VAL A 360 -2.84 15.61 26.61
N VAL A 361 -2.71 16.88 27.01
CA VAL A 361 -3.10 18.03 26.16
C VAL A 361 -2.30 18.06 24.87
N LEU A 362 -0.97 17.88 24.94
CA LEU A 362 -0.12 17.86 23.74
C LEU A 362 -0.49 16.70 22.80
N LEU A 363 -0.71 15.50 23.34
CA LEU A 363 -1.14 14.35 22.56
C LEU A 363 -2.52 14.61 21.94
N ALA A 364 -3.49 15.11 22.70
CA ALA A 364 -4.82 15.43 22.18
C ALA A 364 -4.75 16.45 21.03
N ALA A 365 -3.95 17.51 21.17
CA ALA A 365 -3.76 18.52 20.13
C ALA A 365 -3.12 17.92 18.85
N LEU A 366 -2.06 17.13 19.01
CA LEU A 366 -1.37 16.49 17.88
C LEU A 366 -2.28 15.48 17.18
N CYS A 367 -3.06 14.72 17.94
CA CYS A 367 -4.01 13.75 17.41
C CYS A 367 -5.21 14.42 16.72
N GLY A 368 -5.75 15.50 17.31
CA GLY A 368 -6.79 16.31 16.68
C GLY A 368 -6.31 16.92 15.36
N GLY A 369 -5.08 17.42 15.31
CA GLY A 369 -4.46 17.92 14.08
C GLY A 369 -4.27 16.84 13.01
N LEU A 370 -3.84 15.63 13.40
CA LEU A 370 -3.72 14.49 12.48
C LEU A 370 -5.09 14.03 11.96
N ALA A 371 -6.10 13.93 12.83
CA ALA A 371 -7.46 13.52 12.45
C ALA A 371 -8.15 14.55 11.55
N ALA A 372 -8.02 15.85 11.85
CA ALA A 372 -8.56 16.91 11.00
C ALA A 372 -7.90 16.91 9.60
N ASN A 373 -6.58 16.74 9.54
CA ASN A 373 -5.87 16.57 8.27
C ASN A 373 -6.31 15.29 7.53
N ALA A 374 -6.57 14.19 8.27
CA ALA A 374 -7.12 12.95 7.70
C ALA A 374 -8.46 13.17 7.03
N GLY A 375 -9.40 13.76 7.78
CA GLY A 375 -10.75 14.02 7.30
C GLY A 375 -10.73 14.94 6.10
N LYS A 376 -9.91 16.00 6.13
CA LYS A 376 -9.74 16.89 4.98
C LYS A 376 -9.16 16.18 3.76
N LEU A 377 -8.09 15.39 3.93
CA LEU A 377 -7.47 14.67 2.83
C LEU A 377 -8.44 13.65 2.22
N ALA A 378 -9.15 12.88 3.05
CA ALA A 378 -10.16 11.93 2.60
C ALA A 378 -11.32 12.62 1.87
N TRP A 379 -11.78 13.76 2.39
CA TRP A 379 -12.84 14.57 1.76
C TRP A 379 -12.40 15.12 0.40
N ASP A 380 -11.26 15.82 0.35
CA ASP A 380 -10.72 16.42 -0.88
C ASP A 380 -10.49 15.34 -1.94
N PHE A 381 -9.99 14.17 -1.51
CA PHE A 381 -9.75 13.03 -2.38
C PHE A 381 -11.05 12.42 -2.90
N SER A 382 -12.04 12.15 -2.04
CA SER A 382 -13.36 11.66 -2.45
C SER A 382 -14.04 12.64 -3.42
N ALA A 383 -13.96 13.94 -3.15
CA ALA A 383 -14.48 14.98 -4.04
C ALA A 383 -13.77 14.97 -5.41
N TRP A 384 -12.44 14.86 -5.42
CA TRP A 384 -11.66 14.75 -6.66
C TRP A 384 -12.03 13.50 -7.47
N GLN A 385 -12.24 12.36 -6.80
CA GLN A 385 -12.66 11.11 -7.44
C GLN A 385 -14.04 11.20 -8.07
N ASN A 386 -15.02 11.74 -7.33
CA ASN A 386 -16.37 11.90 -7.84
C ASN A 386 -16.38 12.77 -9.10
N ARG A 387 -15.52 13.80 -9.18
CA ARG A 387 -15.34 14.60 -10.40
C ARG A 387 -14.76 13.79 -11.55
N ARG A 388 -13.71 12.98 -11.32
CA ARG A 388 -13.13 12.12 -12.36
C ARG A 388 -14.11 11.05 -12.86
N VAL A 389 -14.84 10.41 -11.96
CA VAL A 389 -15.86 9.42 -12.31
C VAL A 389 -16.99 10.07 -13.11
N ALA A 390 -17.47 11.24 -12.69
CA ALA A 390 -18.48 11.98 -13.44
C ALA A 390 -17.98 12.33 -14.86
N ALA A 391 -16.72 12.72 -15.00
CA ALA A 391 -16.12 12.99 -16.29
C ALA A 391 -15.97 11.74 -17.17
N LEU A 392 -15.60 10.60 -16.59
CA LEU A 392 -15.56 9.30 -17.31
C LEU A 392 -16.94 8.87 -17.77
N ARG A 393 -17.98 9.06 -16.95
CA ARG A 393 -19.37 8.80 -17.34
C ARG A 393 -19.82 9.71 -18.46
N LEU A 394 -19.49 11.00 -18.39
CA LEU A 394 -19.76 11.95 -19.46
C LEU A 394 -19.04 11.55 -20.75
N LEU A 395 -17.77 11.17 -20.66
CA LEU A 395 -16.97 10.72 -21.80
C LEU A 395 -17.61 9.51 -22.47
N GLY A 396 -17.99 8.51 -21.68
CA GLY A 396 -18.63 7.32 -22.19
C GLY A 396 -20.03 7.58 -22.75
N TRP A 397 -20.78 8.52 -22.18
CA TRP A 397 -22.04 9.00 -22.77
C TRP A 397 -21.80 9.71 -24.11
N VAL A 398 -20.79 10.59 -24.21
CA VAL A 398 -20.40 11.25 -25.46
C VAL A 398 -20.01 10.21 -26.51
N VAL A 399 -19.19 9.23 -26.14
CA VAL A 399 -18.81 8.12 -27.02
C VAL A 399 -20.06 7.37 -27.52
N ARG A 400 -20.96 7.00 -26.62
CA ARG A 400 -22.18 6.26 -26.97
C ARG A 400 -23.15 7.07 -27.84
N SER A 401 -23.29 8.37 -27.56
CA SER A 401 -24.18 9.26 -28.30
C SER A 401 -23.65 9.64 -29.68
N GLN A 402 -22.34 9.82 -29.82
CA GLN A 402 -21.72 10.18 -31.09
C GLN A 402 -21.49 8.97 -32.01
N TYR A 403 -21.17 7.81 -31.44
CA TYR A 403 -20.74 6.65 -32.22
C TYR A 403 -21.71 5.46 -32.14
N GLY A 404 -22.87 5.64 -31.47
CA GLY A 404 -23.86 4.57 -31.29
C GLY A 404 -23.28 3.36 -30.56
N ASP A 405 -23.75 2.16 -30.93
CA ASP A 405 -23.04 0.91 -30.64
C ASP A 405 -21.84 0.83 -31.58
N ALA A 406 -20.75 1.52 -31.22
CA ALA A 406 -19.55 1.57 -32.06
C ALA A 406 -19.13 0.15 -32.48
N PRO A 407 -18.85 -0.10 -33.77
CA PRO A 407 -18.64 -1.45 -34.30
C PRO A 407 -17.52 -2.20 -33.56
N ASP A 408 -17.64 -3.52 -33.46
CA ASP A 408 -16.68 -4.41 -32.81
C ASP A 408 -15.26 -4.16 -33.37
N GLY A 409 -14.29 -3.91 -32.49
CA GLY A 409 -12.91 -3.60 -32.87
C GLY A 409 -12.57 -2.10 -33.03
N THR A 410 -13.49 -1.19 -32.70
CA THR A 410 -13.19 0.25 -32.67
C THR A 410 -12.08 0.57 -31.66
N LEU A 411 -11.09 1.36 -32.06
CA LEU A 411 -9.99 1.78 -31.19
C LEU A 411 -10.24 3.20 -30.67
N PHE A 412 -10.27 3.35 -29.34
CA PHE A 412 -10.38 4.67 -28.71
C PHE A 412 -9.00 5.16 -28.30
N TYR A 413 -8.59 6.29 -28.88
CA TYR A 413 -7.36 6.95 -28.51
C TYR A 413 -7.64 8.05 -27.48
N TYR A 414 -6.99 7.93 -26.32
CA TYR A 414 -6.98 8.97 -25.31
C TYR A 414 -5.53 9.38 -25.01
N CYS A 415 -5.06 10.42 -25.68
CA CYS A 415 -3.74 10.98 -25.42
C CYS A 415 -3.83 11.97 -24.25
N ARG A 416 -3.40 11.55 -23.06
CA ARG A 416 -3.16 12.42 -21.89
C ARG A 416 -1.90 11.96 -21.12
N PRO A 417 -1.31 12.81 -20.28
CA PRO A 417 0.02 12.60 -19.70
C PRO A 417 0.12 11.30 -18.87
N PRO A 418 1.35 10.82 -18.61
CA PRO A 418 1.74 9.40 -18.53
C PRO A 418 1.17 8.49 -17.40
N ASN A 419 -0.01 8.75 -16.84
CA ASN A 419 -0.52 8.01 -15.67
C ASN A 419 -1.98 7.52 -15.74
N ASP A 420 -2.63 7.46 -16.91
CA ASP A 420 -4.08 7.16 -17.00
C ASP A 420 -4.43 5.74 -17.49
N HIS A 421 -3.74 4.70 -16.99
CA HIS A 421 -4.25 3.31 -17.04
C HIS A 421 -5.67 3.16 -16.41
N ALA A 422 -6.11 4.18 -15.67
CA ALA A 422 -7.38 4.27 -14.95
C ALA A 422 -8.54 4.53 -15.88
N LEU A 423 -8.24 5.22 -16.96
CA LEU A 423 -9.23 5.63 -17.93
C LEU A 423 -9.64 4.43 -18.79
N ASP A 424 -8.66 3.65 -19.26
CA ASP A 424 -8.92 2.37 -19.94
C ASP A 424 -9.78 1.45 -19.07
N ALA A 425 -9.34 1.24 -17.83
CA ALA A 425 -9.98 0.30 -16.93
C ALA A 425 -11.34 0.79 -16.41
N GLY A 426 -11.48 2.10 -16.18
CA GLY A 426 -12.74 2.74 -15.81
C GLY A 426 -13.76 2.76 -16.95
N ILE A 427 -13.35 2.96 -18.20
CA ILE A 427 -14.26 2.88 -19.35
C ILE A 427 -14.73 1.43 -19.55
N LYS A 428 -13.83 0.45 -19.51
CA LYS A 428 -14.21 -0.97 -19.57
C LYS A 428 -15.14 -1.43 -18.43
N TYR A 429 -15.12 -0.73 -17.30
CA TYR A 429 -16.02 -0.98 -16.17
C TYR A 429 -17.41 -0.38 -16.36
N TYR A 430 -17.48 0.88 -16.79
CA TYR A 430 -18.77 1.56 -17.01
C TYR A 430 -19.50 1.05 -18.25
N PHE A 431 -18.76 0.46 -19.19
CA PHE A 431 -19.27 -0.12 -20.42
C PHE A 431 -18.73 -1.55 -20.53
N PRO A 432 -19.30 -2.52 -19.79
CA PRO A 432 -18.87 -3.91 -19.84
C PRO A 432 -18.98 -4.52 -21.24
N GLU A 433 -19.86 -4.00 -22.09
CA GLU A 433 -19.93 -4.31 -23.52
C GLU A 433 -18.61 -3.97 -24.25
N TYR A 434 -17.82 -3.03 -23.72
CA TYR A 434 -16.56 -2.57 -24.28
C TYR A 434 -15.34 -3.35 -23.75
N ARG A 435 -15.57 -4.29 -22.83
CA ARG A 435 -14.53 -5.04 -22.10
C ARG A 435 -13.61 -5.85 -23.02
N ASP A 436 -14.19 -6.46 -24.06
CA ASP A 436 -13.49 -7.33 -25.00
C ASP A 436 -13.44 -6.73 -26.43
N ARG A 437 -13.95 -5.50 -26.61
CA ARG A 437 -14.15 -4.85 -27.92
C ARG A 437 -13.23 -3.66 -28.23
N TYR A 438 -12.61 -3.03 -27.21
CA TYR A 438 -11.86 -1.79 -27.39
C TYR A 438 -10.46 -1.86 -26.77
N LEU A 439 -9.46 -1.37 -27.52
CA LEU A 439 -8.12 -1.08 -27.03
C LEU A 439 -8.03 0.43 -26.73
N PHE A 440 -7.66 0.78 -25.50
CA PHE A 440 -7.19 2.12 -25.18
C PHE A 440 -5.68 2.14 -25.34
N LEU A 441 -5.21 2.84 -26.37
CA LEU A 441 -3.79 3.05 -26.58
C LEU A 441 -3.34 4.30 -25.82
N TYR A 442 -2.35 4.07 -24.99
CA TYR A 442 -1.69 5.06 -24.18
C TYR A 442 -0.68 5.84 -25.02
N CYS A 443 -0.89 7.14 -25.19
CA CYS A 443 0.12 8.04 -25.75
C CYS A 443 0.99 8.59 -24.61
N ALA A 444 2.06 7.87 -24.23
CA ALA A 444 3.17 8.55 -23.54
C ALA A 444 3.80 9.56 -24.50
N ASP A 445 4.48 10.57 -23.94
CA ASP A 445 5.16 11.65 -24.67
C ASP A 445 5.91 11.20 -25.95
N ARG A 446 6.03 12.16 -26.88
CA ARG A 446 6.43 12.14 -28.31
C ARG A 446 7.50 11.15 -28.85
N THR A 447 8.09 10.28 -28.05
CA THR A 447 9.09 9.30 -28.51
C THR A 447 9.02 8.01 -27.71
N GLU A 448 8.00 7.19 -27.93
CA GLU A 448 8.17 5.74 -27.80
C GLU A 448 7.77 5.09 -29.12
N VAL A 449 8.80 4.65 -29.84
CA VAL A 449 8.67 3.80 -31.01
C VAL A 449 8.06 2.50 -30.51
N VAL A 450 6.77 2.28 -30.78
CA VAL A 450 6.21 0.93 -30.74
C VAL A 450 6.83 0.19 -31.92
N ALA A 451 7.93 -0.48 -31.61
CA ALA A 451 8.64 -1.31 -32.55
C ALA A 451 7.73 -2.47 -32.94
N THR A 452 7.49 -2.65 -34.23
CA THR A 452 6.84 -3.87 -34.75
C THR A 452 7.64 -5.09 -34.27
N PRO A 453 7.07 -6.31 -34.25
CA PRO A 453 7.84 -7.52 -33.96
C PRO A 453 9.16 -7.59 -34.74
N GLU A 454 9.19 -7.16 -36.02
CA GLU A 454 10.43 -7.09 -36.82
C GLU A 454 11.41 -6.01 -36.33
N THR A 455 10.90 -4.87 -35.87
CA THR A 455 11.73 -3.76 -35.35
C THR A 455 12.32 -4.12 -33.98
N LEU A 456 11.62 -4.93 -33.18
CA LEU A 456 12.10 -5.44 -31.89
C LEU A 456 13.18 -6.52 -32.09
N GLU A 457 13.02 -7.41 -33.08
CA GLU A 457 14.06 -8.38 -33.45
C GLU A 457 15.33 -7.70 -33.99
N ALA A 458 15.19 -6.62 -34.78
CA ALA A 458 16.31 -5.91 -35.38
C ALA A 458 17.19 -5.13 -34.37
N THR A 459 16.65 -4.76 -33.20
CA THR A 459 17.40 -3.98 -32.19
C THR A 459 18.24 -4.85 -31.25
N GLY A 460 18.09 -6.18 -31.27
CA GLY A 460 18.80 -7.09 -30.39
C GLY A 460 18.51 -6.92 -28.90
N VAL A 461 17.54 -6.06 -28.54
CA VAL A 461 17.09 -5.85 -27.16
C VAL A 461 16.04 -6.92 -26.88
N PRO A 462 16.29 -7.91 -26.00
CA PRO A 462 15.30 -8.92 -25.68
C PRO A 462 14.15 -8.30 -24.90
N THR A 463 13.10 -7.88 -25.60
CA THR A 463 11.89 -7.34 -24.97
C THR A 463 11.09 -8.49 -24.36
N TYR A 464 11.09 -8.54 -23.04
CA TYR A 464 10.34 -9.51 -22.23
C TYR A 464 8.82 -9.48 -22.48
N PHE A 465 8.29 -8.44 -23.13
CA PHE A 465 6.89 -8.33 -23.57
C PHE A 465 6.51 -9.37 -24.63
N ASP A 466 7.42 -9.71 -25.54
CA ASP A 466 7.18 -10.67 -26.61
C ASP A 466 6.93 -12.10 -26.06
N ARG A 467 7.57 -12.47 -24.94
CA ARG A 467 7.26 -13.73 -24.24
C ARG A 467 5.93 -13.73 -23.52
N MET A 468 5.43 -12.56 -23.11
CA MET A 468 4.14 -12.44 -22.42
C MET A 468 2.99 -12.61 -23.42
N LEU A 469 3.12 -12.03 -24.61
CA LEU A 469 2.19 -12.18 -25.74
C LEU A 469 2.20 -13.60 -26.34
N ARG A 470 3.36 -14.27 -26.37
CA ARG A 470 3.47 -15.64 -26.91
C ARG A 470 2.98 -16.74 -25.95
N ARG A 471 2.83 -16.49 -24.64
CA ARG A 471 2.52 -17.54 -23.63
C ARG A 471 1.09 -17.52 -23.07
N ASN A 472 0.28 -16.55 -23.46
CA ASN A 472 -1.15 -16.50 -23.16
C ASN A 472 -1.88 -16.31 -24.49
N PRO A 473 -2.33 -17.37 -25.18
CA PRO A 473 -2.99 -17.26 -26.47
C PRO A 473 -4.44 -16.85 -26.23
N ILE A 474 -4.64 -15.61 -25.78
CA ILE A 474 -5.72 -14.86 -26.41
C ILE A 474 -5.15 -14.57 -27.80
N GLU A 475 -5.81 -15.02 -28.87
CA GLU A 475 -5.34 -14.86 -30.24
C GLU A 475 -5.30 -13.37 -30.61
N TYR A 476 -4.23 -12.69 -30.22
CA TYR A 476 -3.93 -11.31 -30.63
C TYR A 476 -3.42 -11.24 -32.07
N ARG A 477 -3.37 -12.36 -32.81
CA ARG A 477 -2.76 -12.46 -34.15
C ARG A 477 -3.57 -11.81 -35.26
N GLU A 478 -4.88 -11.61 -35.06
CA GLU A 478 -5.74 -10.94 -36.05
C GLU A 478 -5.88 -9.42 -35.80
N TRP A 479 -5.22 -8.91 -34.76
CA TRP A 479 -5.41 -7.52 -34.32
C TRP A 479 -4.31 -6.64 -34.92
N GLN A 480 -4.67 -5.83 -35.92
CA GLN A 480 -3.79 -4.80 -36.45
C GLN A 480 -3.59 -3.72 -35.38
N TYR A 481 -2.40 -3.66 -34.79
CA TYR A 481 -2.03 -2.59 -33.88
C TYR A 481 -1.76 -1.30 -34.66
N GLY A 482 -2.76 -0.40 -34.72
CA GLY A 482 -2.51 1.01 -34.98
C GLY A 482 -1.69 1.61 -33.83
N VAL A 483 -0.77 2.53 -34.12
CA VAL A 483 0.02 3.23 -33.10
C VAL A 483 -0.39 4.69 -33.19
N ALA A 484 -1.14 5.23 -32.22
CA ALA A 484 -1.20 6.68 -32.04
C ALA A 484 0.05 7.11 -31.28
N GLY A 485 1.08 7.46 -32.04
CA GLY A 485 1.79 8.67 -31.66
C GLY A 485 0.83 9.84 -31.82
N ALA A 486 1.01 10.90 -31.03
CA ALA A 486 0.34 12.19 -31.21
C ALA A 486 0.74 12.90 -32.54
N ASP A 487 0.92 12.14 -33.61
CA ASP A 487 1.09 12.62 -34.97
C ASP A 487 -0.31 12.70 -35.60
N GLU A 488 -0.89 13.90 -35.55
CA GLU A 488 -2.17 14.23 -36.19
C GLU A 488 -2.21 13.78 -37.66
N LYS A 489 -1.06 13.72 -38.35
CA LYS A 489 -0.98 13.23 -39.74
C LYS A 489 -1.14 11.73 -39.85
N LYS A 490 -0.82 10.96 -38.82
CA LYS A 490 -1.06 9.52 -38.80
C LYS A 490 -2.52 9.20 -38.51
N VAL A 491 -3.13 9.89 -37.53
CA VAL A 491 -4.58 9.78 -37.27
C VAL A 491 -5.38 10.11 -38.54
N ALA A 492 -5.03 11.19 -39.25
CA ALA A 492 -5.65 11.53 -40.52
C ALA A 492 -5.46 10.44 -41.59
N ARG A 493 -4.26 9.84 -41.69
CA ARG A 493 -4.00 8.71 -42.62
C ARG A 493 -4.76 7.44 -42.27
N ASP A 494 -4.92 7.13 -40.99
CA ASP A 494 -5.64 5.94 -40.52
C ASP A 494 -7.16 6.14 -40.75
N GLN A 495 -7.67 7.37 -40.56
CA GLN A 495 -9.03 7.75 -40.97
C GLN A 495 -9.23 7.66 -42.49
N GLU A 496 -8.26 8.12 -43.29
CA GLU A 496 -8.27 8.00 -44.76
C GLU A 496 -8.25 6.54 -45.25
N ARG A 497 -7.70 5.61 -44.44
CA ARG A 497 -7.68 4.16 -44.72
C ARG A 497 -8.98 3.45 -44.34
N GLY A 498 -9.96 4.16 -43.77
CA GLY A 498 -11.22 3.57 -43.33
C GLY A 498 -11.10 2.79 -42.02
N GLU A 499 -10.03 2.99 -41.24
CA GLU A 499 -9.95 2.46 -39.89
C GLU A 499 -10.86 3.29 -38.97
N ASN A 500 -11.67 2.63 -38.15
CA ASN A 500 -12.59 3.28 -37.21
C ASN A 500 -11.80 3.92 -36.05
N VAL A 501 -11.19 5.08 -36.32
CA VAL A 501 -10.37 5.82 -35.36
C VAL A 501 -11.15 7.00 -34.80
N VAL A 502 -11.46 6.92 -33.50
CA VAL A 502 -12.13 7.99 -32.75
C VAL A 502 -11.13 8.72 -31.88
N LEU A 503 -10.92 10.01 -32.16
CA LEU A 503 -10.07 10.88 -31.35
C LEU A 503 -10.92 11.63 -30.33
N ILE A 504 -10.72 11.32 -29.04
CA ILE A 504 -11.47 11.96 -27.97
C ILE A 504 -10.62 13.08 -27.37
N GLN A 505 -10.91 14.32 -27.76
CA GLN A 505 -10.34 15.49 -27.09
C GLN A 505 -10.98 15.68 -25.72
N SER A 506 -10.17 15.93 -24.70
CA SER A 506 -10.63 16.11 -23.32
C SER A 506 -11.72 17.21 -23.24
N PRO A 507 -12.88 16.95 -22.61
CA PRO A 507 -13.94 17.96 -22.45
C PRO A 507 -13.59 19.06 -21.43
N PHE A 508 -12.46 18.96 -20.73
CA PHE A 508 -12.02 19.95 -19.76
C PHE A 508 -11.35 21.14 -20.45
N PRO A 509 -11.76 22.38 -20.13
CA PRO A 509 -11.16 23.57 -20.72
C PRO A 509 -9.70 23.74 -20.23
N ASP A 510 -8.85 24.34 -21.07
CA ASP A 510 -7.39 24.46 -20.85
C ASP A 510 -7.01 25.22 -19.57
N ASP A 511 -7.95 25.99 -19.02
CA ASP A 511 -7.83 26.78 -17.81
C ASP A 511 -8.21 26.05 -16.52
N ASP A 512 -8.63 24.78 -16.59
CA ASP A 512 -8.71 23.91 -15.42
C ASP A 512 -7.32 23.85 -14.75
N PRO A 513 -7.19 24.14 -13.44
CA PRO A 513 -5.93 23.99 -12.71
C PRO A 513 -5.26 22.61 -12.89
N LEU A 514 -6.05 21.58 -13.18
CA LEU A 514 -5.57 20.22 -13.51
C LEU A 514 -4.95 20.13 -14.91
N ASN A 515 -5.36 20.95 -15.88
CA ASN A 515 -4.72 21.08 -17.20
C ASN A 515 -3.46 21.97 -17.12
N ARG A 516 -3.51 23.09 -16.38
CA ARG A 516 -2.37 24.03 -16.25
C ARG A 516 -1.16 23.47 -15.49
N GLN A 517 -1.34 22.51 -14.58
CA GLN A 517 -0.21 21.89 -13.87
C GLN A 517 0.58 20.89 -14.72
N PHE A 518 0.06 20.49 -15.90
CA PHE A 518 0.73 19.57 -16.82
C PHE A 518 1.10 20.20 -18.17
N PHE A 519 0.49 21.34 -18.51
CA PHE A 519 0.87 22.14 -19.68
C PHE A 519 1.59 23.42 -19.26
N LEU A 520 2.91 23.33 -19.12
CA LEU A 520 3.78 24.47 -19.38
C LEU A 520 4.53 24.17 -20.69
N GLN A 521 4.19 24.94 -21.72
CA GLN A 521 4.73 24.98 -23.09
C GLN A 521 3.97 24.16 -24.15
N GLY A 522 2.89 24.75 -24.67
CA GLY A 522 2.33 24.40 -25.97
C GLY A 522 1.42 25.52 -26.46
N ARG A 523 1.72 26.13 -27.61
CA ARG A 523 0.94 27.22 -28.21
C ARG A 523 -0.44 26.72 -28.65
N GLN A 524 -1.46 27.55 -28.40
CA GLN A 524 -2.82 27.39 -28.92
C GLN A 524 -2.86 27.44 -30.45
N LEU A 525 -3.72 26.64 -31.07
CA LEU A 525 -4.28 26.92 -32.38
C LEU A 525 -5.80 27.14 -32.25
N PRO A 526 -6.37 28.16 -32.91
CA PRO A 526 -7.81 28.35 -32.93
C PRO A 526 -8.42 27.38 -33.94
N PHE A 527 -9.46 26.64 -33.56
CA PHE A 527 -10.33 26.00 -34.54
C PHE A 527 -11.76 26.47 -34.40
N ALA A 528 -12.27 26.96 -35.52
CA ALA A 528 -13.61 27.50 -35.68
C ALA A 528 -14.64 26.37 -35.61
N ALA A 529 -15.66 26.59 -34.78
CA ALA A 529 -16.85 25.74 -34.74
C ALA A 529 -17.59 25.75 -36.09
N ARG A 530 -17.91 24.57 -36.61
CA ARG A 530 -19.06 24.39 -37.51
C ARG A 530 -19.88 23.19 -37.04
N ARG A 531 -21.09 23.56 -36.60
CA ARG A 531 -22.33 22.83 -36.25
C ARG A 531 -22.27 21.35 -35.94
#